data_AF-A0A354H0D7-F1
#
_entry.id   AF-A0A354H0D7-F1
#
_cell.length_a   1.000
_cell.length_b   1.000
_cell.length_c   1.000
_cell.angle_alpha   90.00
_cell.angle_beta   90.00
_cell.angle_gamma   90.00
#
_symmetry.space_group_name_H-M   'P 1'
#
loop_
_entity.id
_entity.type
_entity.pdbx_description
1 polymer ?
#
loop_
_entity_poly.entity_id
_entity_poly.type
_entity_poly.pdbx_seq_one_letter_code
_entity_poly.pdbx_strand_id
1 'polypeptide(L)'
;MTASKRWLQRRGRAAFLTVLAAAALWMAGRPAASGRAADKSDEAPKAVKSELDLIPNDGVAVVSFHFGELWNHEAFKSASEKIMKEKPDVAEGLVKQAGVAPDEIERVTGVMQSIESRGNWLSFITTTKPYDAKKVLAAAAPEAAEEKVNGHALHANPNGPSIAFLSDRTYAIGSTEEVKRFLNHSKETKEGPLTPAMRAAEKHLIAAGVDVQILAETAAKELPPQMAAFAPLLKAQSAVFTADLGENLKAEGRLTFAGESPAKAGEKAVNAALDMARGGLVMGLQQMGKQKDMVRVVSILEELQTGVRAAKVEVNGSVVEASATVKIDAKTIGMDLSEAVQKVRNSAGRMSSVNNLKQLALAMFNYESVNGHFPAAAVYDKSGKPLLSWRVLVLPYIEQDALYKEFHLDEPWDSDHNKKLLDKMPPLFGGTDETARKNNETHYQTFVGKGAIFDGKKGKKIADITDGLSNTIMVVEAKKAVPWTKPDDVSFDAGKLVPKLGGLFDGIFNAAMADGSVHSFPLTIKEEKLRALITRNGGEVIEPEK
;
A
#
# COMPACT_ATOMS: atom_id res chain seq x y z
N MET A 1 26.99 10.85 12.33
CA MET A 1 26.76 9.41 12.04
C MET A 1 25.59 8.80 12.85
N THR A 2 24.52 9.55 13.16
CA THR A 2 23.48 9.10 14.11
C THR A 2 22.05 9.03 13.54
N ALA A 3 21.78 9.60 12.35
CA ALA A 3 20.46 9.56 11.73
C ALA A 3 20.15 8.22 11.04
N SER A 4 21.08 7.68 10.23
CA SER A 4 20.85 6.47 9.41
C SER A 4 20.48 5.23 10.23
N LYS A 5 21.04 5.06 11.44
CA LYS A 5 20.68 3.93 12.33
C LYS A 5 19.20 3.93 12.75
N ARG A 6 18.57 5.10 12.93
CA ARG A 6 17.12 5.20 13.24
C ARG A 6 16.24 4.98 11.99
N TRP A 7 16.76 5.28 10.80
CA TRP A 7 16.09 5.05 9.51
C TRP A 7 16.00 3.54 9.21
N LEU A 8 17.14 2.83 9.29
CA LEU A 8 17.23 1.36 9.21
C LEU A 8 16.29 0.67 10.20
N GLN A 9 16.32 1.05 11.49
CA GLN A 9 15.51 0.40 12.53
C GLN A 9 13.99 0.49 12.31
N ARG A 10 13.51 1.48 11.55
CA ARG A 10 12.09 1.58 11.15
C ARG A 10 11.81 0.81 9.84
N ARG A 11 12.74 0.75 8.89
CA ARG A 11 12.54 0.06 7.59
C ARG A 11 12.81 -1.45 7.62
N GLY A 12 13.80 -1.94 8.38
CA GLY A 12 14.07 -3.38 8.51
C GLY A 12 12.91 -4.16 9.15
N ARG A 13 12.16 -3.51 10.06
CA ARG A 13 10.88 -4.05 10.56
C ARG A 13 9.79 -4.04 9.49
N ALA A 14 9.71 -2.98 8.67
CA ALA A 14 8.77 -2.91 7.58
C ALA A 14 9.03 -4.02 6.56
N ALA A 15 10.22 -4.12 5.95
CA ALA A 15 10.51 -5.06 4.86
C ALA A 15 10.19 -6.54 5.19
N PHE A 16 10.59 -7.03 6.37
CA PHE A 16 10.25 -8.41 6.79
C PHE A 16 8.74 -8.59 7.03
N LEU A 17 8.06 -7.57 7.56
CA LEU A 17 6.61 -7.53 7.63
C LEU A 17 5.95 -7.30 6.27
N THR A 18 6.61 -6.72 5.27
CA THR A 18 6.07 -6.47 3.92
C THR A 18 6.04 -7.75 3.07
N VAL A 19 6.87 -8.75 3.36
CA VAL A 19 6.74 -10.10 2.78
C VAL A 19 5.51 -10.80 3.35
N LEU A 20 5.43 -10.89 4.68
CA LEU A 20 4.27 -11.45 5.38
C LEU A 20 2.99 -10.65 5.14
N ALA A 21 3.09 -9.35 4.86
CA ALA A 21 1.99 -8.48 4.48
C ALA A 21 1.78 -8.34 2.96
N ALA A 22 2.63 -8.86 2.08
CA ALA A 22 2.24 -9.08 0.68
C ALA A 22 1.19 -10.19 0.64
N ALA A 23 1.47 -11.29 1.36
CA ALA A 23 0.45 -12.28 1.68
C ALA A 23 -0.72 -11.65 2.46
N ALA A 24 -0.47 -10.95 3.58
CA ALA A 24 -1.57 -10.48 4.45
C ALA A 24 -2.37 -9.27 3.94
N LEU A 25 -1.87 -8.47 3.00
CA LEU A 25 -2.64 -7.39 2.34
C LEU A 25 -3.55 -7.95 1.23
N TRP A 26 -3.19 -9.07 0.61
CA TRP A 26 -4.15 -9.83 -0.19
C TRP A 26 -5.12 -10.60 0.72
N MET A 27 -4.67 -11.14 1.87
CA MET A 27 -5.58 -11.60 2.93
C MET A 27 -6.41 -10.48 3.58
N ALA A 28 -6.23 -9.21 3.21
CA ALA A 28 -7.14 -8.14 3.61
C ALA A 28 -8.44 -8.15 2.78
N GLY A 29 -8.46 -8.90 1.68
CA GLY A 29 -9.66 -9.49 1.08
C GLY A 29 -9.76 -10.98 1.46
N ARG A 30 -10.27 -11.28 2.66
CA ARG A 30 -10.61 -12.65 3.11
C ARG A 30 -11.96 -12.64 3.81
N PRO A 31 -12.73 -13.73 3.69
CA PRO A 31 -12.52 -15.05 4.35
C PRO A 31 -12.50 -16.26 3.34
N ALA A 32 -12.60 -17.59 3.56
CA ALA A 32 -12.38 -18.59 4.67
C ALA A 32 -13.35 -19.87 4.61
N ALA A 33 -13.13 -20.86 3.73
CA ALA A 33 -14.04 -21.97 3.32
C ALA A 33 -14.44 -23.12 4.30
N SER A 34 -15.40 -23.99 3.90
CA SER A 34 -15.31 -25.47 3.73
C SER A 34 -16.41 -26.11 2.81
N GLY A 35 -16.29 -27.13 1.93
CA GLY A 35 -15.20 -27.97 1.36
C GLY A 35 -15.72 -29.38 0.89
N ARG A 36 -15.18 -30.05 -0.17
CA ARG A 36 -15.55 -31.46 -0.55
C ARG A 36 -14.35 -32.38 -0.85
N ALA A 37 -14.53 -33.69 -0.64
CA ALA A 37 -13.47 -34.71 -0.51
C ALA A 37 -12.84 -35.22 -1.82
N ALA A 38 -11.58 -35.67 -1.70
CA ALA A 38 -10.85 -36.43 -2.72
C ALA A 38 -10.91 -37.95 -2.46
N ASP A 39 -11.01 -38.73 -3.53
CA ASP A 39 -10.84 -40.19 -3.54
C ASP A 39 -9.46 -40.58 -4.10
N LYS A 40 -9.06 -41.85 -3.98
CA LYS A 40 -7.72 -42.34 -4.38
C LYS A 40 -7.72 -43.06 -5.72
N SER A 41 -7.01 -42.52 -6.71
CA SER A 41 -6.11 -43.32 -7.57
C SER A 41 -5.23 -42.46 -8.50
N ASP A 42 -3.95 -42.81 -8.50
CA ASP A 42 -2.97 -42.99 -9.59
C ASP A 42 -3.01 -42.21 -10.94
N GLU A 43 -1.79 -42.11 -11.49
CA GLU A 43 -1.36 -41.59 -12.79
C GLU A 43 -1.56 -40.09 -13.09
N ALA A 44 -0.44 -39.42 -13.43
CA ALA A 44 -0.43 -38.03 -13.83
C ALA A 44 -0.97 -37.87 -15.27
N PRO A 45 -2.04 -37.08 -15.51
CA PRO A 45 -2.56 -36.87 -16.86
C PRO A 45 -1.56 -36.09 -17.71
N LYS A 46 -1.56 -36.36 -19.03
CA LYS A 46 -0.69 -35.68 -20.00
C LYS A 46 -0.97 -34.18 -20.00
N ALA A 47 0.10 -33.38 -19.99
CA ALA A 47 0.04 -31.95 -19.80
C ALA A 47 -0.84 -31.23 -20.85
N VAL A 48 -2.02 -30.79 -20.40
CA VAL A 48 -2.65 -29.58 -20.93
C VAL A 48 -1.76 -28.41 -20.51
N LYS A 49 -1.50 -27.47 -21.42
CA LYS A 49 -0.70 -26.28 -21.08
C LYS A 49 -1.45 -25.45 -20.02
N SER A 50 -0.76 -25.07 -18.95
CA SER A 50 -1.34 -24.31 -17.84
C SER A 50 -1.51 -22.85 -18.26
N GLU A 51 -2.61 -22.18 -17.89
CA GLU A 51 -2.70 -20.72 -18.07
C GLU A 51 -1.63 -19.98 -17.24
N LEU A 52 -1.13 -20.62 -16.17
CA LEU A 52 0.01 -20.18 -15.39
C LEU A 52 1.35 -20.22 -16.16
N ASP A 53 1.46 -20.99 -17.25
CA ASP A 53 2.62 -20.98 -18.18
C ASP A 53 2.70 -19.70 -19.02
N LEU A 54 1.75 -18.76 -18.86
CA LEU A 54 1.76 -17.43 -19.49
C LEU A 54 2.33 -16.33 -18.56
N ILE A 55 2.65 -16.68 -17.31
CA ILE A 55 2.98 -15.74 -16.23
C ILE A 55 4.48 -15.83 -15.90
N PRO A 56 5.19 -14.70 -15.71
CA PRO A 56 6.62 -14.70 -15.44
C PRO A 56 6.96 -15.30 -14.07
N ASN A 57 8.03 -16.09 -14.02
CA ASN A 57 8.49 -16.85 -12.84
C ASN A 57 9.84 -16.37 -12.29
N ASP A 58 10.40 -15.32 -12.89
CA ASP A 58 11.71 -14.71 -12.65
C ASP A 58 11.63 -13.44 -11.79
N GLY A 59 10.42 -12.93 -11.56
CA GLY A 59 10.16 -11.78 -10.69
C GLY A 59 10.50 -12.02 -9.22
N VAL A 60 10.36 -10.97 -8.41
CA VAL A 60 10.73 -10.97 -6.99
C VAL A 60 9.70 -11.67 -6.11
N ALA A 61 8.41 -11.57 -6.47
CA ALA A 61 7.32 -12.23 -5.76
C ALA A 61 6.12 -12.53 -6.66
N VAL A 62 5.39 -13.59 -6.36
CA VAL A 62 4.07 -13.93 -6.93
C VAL A 62 3.08 -14.22 -5.81
N VAL A 63 1.81 -13.89 -6.03
CA VAL A 63 0.69 -14.35 -5.20
C VAL A 63 -0.49 -14.72 -6.10
N SER A 64 -0.94 -15.98 -6.04
CA SER A 64 -2.03 -16.55 -6.86
C SER A 64 -3.17 -17.07 -6.01
N PHE A 65 -4.40 -16.86 -6.48
CA PHE A 65 -5.64 -17.17 -5.79
C PHE A 65 -6.64 -17.76 -6.76
N HIS A 66 -7.18 -18.95 -6.47
CA HIS A 66 -8.32 -19.50 -7.21
C HIS A 66 -9.60 -18.75 -6.81
N PHE A 67 -9.73 -17.53 -7.33
CA PHE A 67 -10.80 -16.58 -6.99
C PHE A 67 -12.19 -17.19 -7.18
N GLY A 68 -12.43 -17.95 -8.25
CA GLY A 68 -13.72 -18.58 -8.52
C GLY A 68 -14.14 -19.59 -7.44
N GLU A 69 -13.19 -20.36 -6.90
CA GLU A 69 -13.44 -21.25 -5.77
C GLU A 69 -13.70 -20.45 -4.48
N LEU A 70 -12.88 -19.45 -4.18
CA LEU A 70 -13.07 -18.55 -3.01
C LEU A 70 -14.43 -17.84 -3.05
N TRP A 71 -14.84 -17.30 -4.19
CA TRP A 71 -16.01 -16.45 -4.34
C TRP A 71 -17.34 -17.21 -4.20
N ASN A 72 -17.40 -18.40 -4.80
CA ASN A 72 -18.60 -19.25 -4.81
C ASN A 72 -18.72 -20.16 -3.58
N HIS A 73 -17.69 -20.19 -2.74
CA HIS A 73 -17.57 -21.06 -1.59
C HIS A 73 -18.74 -20.87 -0.59
N GLU A 74 -19.30 -21.93 0.01
CA GLU A 74 -20.41 -21.86 1.00
C GLU A 74 -20.24 -20.76 2.06
N ALA A 75 -19.11 -20.75 2.77
CA ALA A 75 -18.81 -19.75 3.81
C ALA A 75 -18.68 -18.30 3.27
N PHE A 76 -18.47 -18.07 1.97
CA PHE A 76 -18.49 -16.75 1.31
C PHE A 76 -19.76 -16.45 0.57
N LYS A 77 -20.49 -17.46 0.13
CA LYS A 77 -21.64 -17.32 -0.73
C LYS A 77 -22.64 -16.29 -0.19
N SER A 78 -22.95 -16.34 1.11
CA SER A 78 -23.81 -15.35 1.78
C SER A 78 -23.26 -13.91 1.70
N ALA A 79 -21.93 -13.72 1.80
CA ALA A 79 -21.28 -12.41 1.69
C ALA A 79 -21.09 -11.95 0.23
N SER A 80 -20.74 -12.85 -0.69
CA SER A 80 -20.67 -12.61 -2.14
C SER A 80 -22.05 -12.21 -2.68
N GLU A 81 -23.10 -12.95 -2.32
CA GLU A 81 -24.50 -12.63 -2.63
C GLU A 81 -24.89 -11.27 -2.04
N LYS A 82 -24.51 -10.98 -0.79
CA LYS A 82 -24.75 -9.66 -0.17
C LYS A 82 -24.04 -8.52 -0.90
N ILE A 83 -22.80 -8.70 -1.35
CA ILE A 83 -22.07 -7.70 -2.14
C ILE A 83 -22.80 -7.44 -3.46
N MET A 84 -23.11 -8.49 -4.21
CA MET A 84 -23.77 -8.38 -5.52
C MET A 84 -25.19 -7.79 -5.43
N LYS A 85 -25.89 -7.97 -4.30
CA LYS A 85 -27.29 -7.56 -4.09
C LYS A 85 -27.46 -6.23 -3.35
N GLU A 86 -26.59 -5.93 -2.38
CA GLU A 86 -26.75 -4.78 -1.46
C GLU A 86 -25.62 -3.74 -1.56
N LYS A 87 -24.55 -4.04 -2.33
CA LYS A 87 -23.40 -3.14 -2.51
C LYS A 87 -23.02 -3.01 -4.01
N PRO A 88 -23.93 -2.52 -4.87
CA PRO A 88 -23.69 -2.43 -6.32
C PRO A 88 -22.40 -1.67 -6.66
N ASP A 89 -22.08 -0.58 -5.97
CA ASP A 89 -20.85 0.21 -6.15
C ASP A 89 -19.56 -0.60 -5.90
N VAL A 90 -19.63 -1.62 -5.04
CA VAL A 90 -18.51 -2.53 -4.75
C VAL A 90 -18.39 -3.59 -5.84
N ALA A 91 -19.51 -4.14 -6.30
CA ALA A 91 -19.53 -5.08 -7.43
C ALA A 91 -19.05 -4.40 -8.73
N GLU A 92 -19.54 -3.20 -9.03
CA GLU A 92 -19.09 -2.38 -10.15
C GLU A 92 -17.61 -1.98 -10.00
N GLY A 93 -17.16 -1.69 -8.76
CA GLY A 93 -15.76 -1.46 -8.45
C GLY A 93 -14.84 -2.66 -8.75
N LEU A 94 -15.30 -3.89 -8.48
CA LEU A 94 -14.58 -5.11 -8.86
C LEU A 94 -14.56 -5.30 -10.39
N VAL A 95 -15.68 -5.06 -11.08
CA VAL A 95 -15.76 -5.09 -12.56
C VAL A 95 -14.83 -4.06 -13.19
N LYS A 96 -14.72 -2.85 -12.64
CA LYS A 96 -13.77 -1.81 -13.08
C LYS A 96 -12.31 -2.14 -12.79
N GLN A 97 -12.01 -2.99 -11.80
CA GLN A 97 -10.65 -3.41 -11.48
C GLN A 97 -10.19 -4.65 -12.24
N ALA A 98 -11.10 -5.58 -12.56
CA ALA A 98 -10.79 -6.80 -13.30
C ALA A 98 -11.07 -6.67 -14.81
N GLY A 99 -12.18 -6.03 -15.20
CA GLY A 99 -12.72 -6.00 -16.56
C GLY A 99 -13.80 -7.05 -16.85
N VAL A 100 -14.08 -7.95 -15.91
CA VAL A 100 -15.09 -9.02 -15.97
C VAL A 100 -15.86 -9.10 -14.65
N ALA A 101 -16.99 -9.82 -14.61
CA ALA A 101 -17.74 -10.02 -13.36
C ALA A 101 -16.99 -11.01 -12.42
N PRO A 102 -17.11 -10.87 -11.08
CA PRO A 102 -16.40 -11.72 -10.12
C PRO A 102 -16.63 -13.23 -10.31
N ASP A 103 -17.83 -13.64 -10.73
CA ASP A 103 -18.21 -15.02 -11.04
C ASP A 103 -17.60 -15.55 -12.36
N GLU A 104 -17.08 -14.67 -13.22
CA GLU A 104 -16.36 -15.02 -14.44
C GLU A 104 -14.85 -15.24 -14.21
N ILE A 105 -14.33 -14.86 -13.04
CA ILE A 105 -12.90 -15.00 -12.71
C ILE A 105 -12.65 -16.41 -12.14
N GLU A 106 -11.80 -17.18 -12.82
CA GLU A 106 -11.27 -18.43 -12.28
C GLU A 106 -10.20 -18.12 -11.23
N ARG A 107 -9.21 -17.31 -11.62
CA ARG A 107 -7.97 -17.12 -10.88
C ARG A 107 -7.40 -15.71 -11.07
N VAL A 108 -6.82 -15.17 -10.01
CA VAL A 108 -6.03 -13.93 -10.05
C VAL A 108 -4.62 -14.24 -9.57
N THR A 109 -3.62 -13.84 -10.35
CA THR A 109 -2.20 -14.00 -10.01
C THR A 109 -1.50 -12.66 -10.13
N GLY A 110 -1.02 -12.08 -9.03
CA GLY A 110 -0.20 -10.88 -9.04
C GLY A 110 1.29 -11.22 -9.03
N VAL A 111 2.09 -10.58 -9.87
CA VAL A 111 3.57 -10.68 -9.87
C VAL A 111 4.21 -9.30 -9.63
N MET A 112 5.19 -9.24 -8.73
CA MET A 112 6.07 -8.10 -8.54
C MET A 112 7.37 -8.33 -9.31
N GLN A 113 7.48 -7.72 -10.49
CA GLN A 113 8.56 -8.01 -11.45
C GLN A 113 9.94 -7.51 -10.99
N SER A 114 10.00 -6.43 -10.20
CA SER A 114 11.25 -5.88 -9.66
C SER A 114 11.01 -5.18 -8.31
N ILE A 115 12.04 -5.08 -7.46
CA ILE A 115 12.03 -4.19 -6.27
C ILE A 115 11.85 -2.72 -6.71
N GLU A 116 12.38 -2.35 -7.87
CA GLU A 116 12.33 -0.99 -8.41
C GLU A 116 10.92 -0.55 -8.82
N SER A 117 9.98 -1.50 -8.94
CA SER A 117 8.54 -1.25 -9.20
C SER A 117 7.86 -0.42 -8.10
N ARG A 118 8.54 -0.10 -6.99
CA ARG A 118 8.05 0.67 -5.83
C ARG A 118 6.78 0.10 -5.17
N GLY A 119 6.50 -1.19 -5.39
CA GLY A 119 5.29 -1.86 -4.92
C GLY A 119 4.13 -1.91 -5.94
N ASN A 120 4.35 -1.51 -7.19
CA ASN A 120 3.45 -1.85 -8.28
C ASN A 120 3.48 -3.36 -8.54
N TRP A 121 2.30 -3.95 -8.76
CA TRP A 121 2.13 -5.35 -9.14
C TRP A 121 1.52 -5.43 -10.54
N LEU A 122 1.96 -6.39 -11.34
CA LEU A 122 1.28 -6.79 -12.56
C LEU A 122 0.30 -7.92 -12.23
N SER A 123 -0.99 -7.72 -12.50
CA SER A 123 -2.02 -8.73 -12.24
C SER A 123 -2.34 -9.50 -13.51
N PHE A 124 -2.52 -10.80 -13.38
CA PHE A 124 -3.00 -11.69 -14.44
C PHE A 124 -4.38 -12.21 -14.01
N ILE A 125 -5.39 -11.94 -14.85
CA ILE A 125 -6.77 -12.40 -14.63
C ILE A 125 -7.00 -13.57 -15.59
N THR A 126 -7.29 -14.75 -15.04
CA THR A 126 -7.72 -15.93 -15.80
C THR A 126 -9.21 -16.15 -15.54
N THR A 127 -9.99 -16.26 -16.62
CA THR A 127 -11.45 -16.34 -16.60
C THR A 127 -11.95 -17.78 -16.80
N THR A 128 -13.09 -18.15 -16.20
CA THR A 128 -13.67 -19.51 -16.24
C THR A 128 -14.09 -19.98 -17.63
N LYS A 129 -14.24 -19.04 -18.57
CA LYS A 129 -14.67 -19.19 -19.96
C LYS A 129 -13.99 -18.08 -20.79
N PRO A 130 -13.92 -18.18 -22.14
CA PRO A 130 -13.34 -17.11 -22.95
C PRO A 130 -14.03 -15.75 -22.74
N TYR A 131 -13.24 -14.68 -22.63
CA TYR A 131 -13.74 -13.33 -22.34
C TYR A 131 -13.97 -12.50 -23.62
N ASP A 132 -14.78 -11.45 -23.51
CA ASP A 132 -14.99 -10.45 -24.57
C ASP A 132 -14.02 -9.29 -24.37
N ALA A 133 -12.92 -9.28 -25.15
CA ALA A 133 -11.87 -8.27 -25.05
C ALA A 133 -12.39 -6.82 -25.10
N LYS A 134 -13.48 -6.55 -25.85
CA LYS A 134 -14.06 -5.20 -25.95
C LYS A 134 -14.77 -4.79 -24.67
N LYS A 135 -15.41 -5.74 -23.97
CA LYS A 135 -16.00 -5.49 -22.64
C LYS A 135 -14.94 -5.30 -21.58
N VAL A 136 -13.86 -6.10 -21.61
CA VAL A 136 -12.72 -5.96 -20.69
C VAL A 136 -12.10 -4.56 -20.80
N LEU A 137 -11.85 -4.08 -22.03
CA LEU A 137 -11.40 -2.70 -22.27
C LEU A 137 -12.44 -1.67 -21.79
N ALA A 138 -13.70 -1.78 -22.20
CA ALA A 138 -14.73 -0.80 -21.83
C ALA A 138 -14.99 -0.71 -20.31
N ALA A 139 -14.78 -1.80 -19.56
CA ALA A 139 -14.98 -1.84 -18.12
C ALA A 139 -13.76 -1.36 -17.32
N ALA A 140 -12.55 -1.81 -17.67
CA ALA A 140 -11.35 -1.54 -16.87
C ALA A 140 -10.44 -0.46 -17.48
N ALA A 141 -10.32 -0.38 -18.80
CA ALA A 141 -9.38 0.49 -19.51
C ALA A 141 -10.02 1.29 -20.67
N PRO A 142 -11.12 2.05 -20.43
CA PRO A 142 -11.96 2.62 -21.50
C PRO A 142 -11.26 3.68 -22.37
N GLU A 143 -10.18 4.29 -21.88
CA GLU A 143 -9.38 5.29 -22.60
C GLU A 143 -8.09 4.71 -23.23
N ALA A 144 -7.92 3.38 -23.22
CA ALA A 144 -6.69 2.74 -23.66
C ALA A 144 -6.54 2.72 -25.20
N ALA A 145 -5.40 3.19 -25.69
CA ALA A 145 -5.02 3.13 -27.11
C ALA A 145 -4.21 1.85 -27.39
N GLU A 146 -4.44 1.20 -28.55
CA GLU A 146 -3.63 0.04 -28.95
C GLU A 146 -2.26 0.49 -29.51
N GLU A 147 -1.19 0.00 -28.89
CA GLU A 147 0.18 0.06 -29.42
C GLU A 147 0.79 -1.35 -29.50
N LYS A 148 1.92 -1.50 -30.20
CA LYS A 148 2.60 -2.79 -30.33
C LYS A 148 3.91 -2.80 -29.55
N VAL A 149 4.05 -3.78 -28.66
CA VAL A 149 5.23 -3.98 -27.81
C VAL A 149 5.74 -5.40 -28.03
N ASN A 150 6.96 -5.53 -28.55
CA ASN A 150 7.60 -6.83 -28.83
C ASN A 150 6.73 -7.81 -29.66
N GLY A 151 5.96 -7.28 -30.61
CA GLY A 151 5.03 -8.04 -31.45
C GLY A 151 3.66 -8.35 -30.82
N HIS A 152 3.49 -8.15 -29.51
CA HIS A 152 2.20 -8.24 -28.81
C HIS A 152 1.41 -6.92 -28.91
N ALA A 153 0.08 -7.02 -28.80
CA ALA A 153 -0.79 -5.86 -28.65
C ALA A 153 -0.87 -5.44 -27.19
N LEU A 154 -0.69 -4.14 -26.93
CA LEU A 154 -0.87 -3.50 -25.64
C LEU A 154 -1.94 -2.42 -25.77
N HIS A 155 -2.98 -2.50 -24.97
CA HIS A 155 -3.93 -1.41 -24.80
C HIS A 155 -3.42 -0.52 -23.66
N ALA A 156 -2.72 0.55 -24.02
CA ALA A 156 -2.03 1.44 -23.10
C ALA A 156 -2.91 2.61 -22.65
N ASN A 157 -3.00 2.82 -21.33
CA ASN A 157 -3.64 3.97 -20.71
C ASN A 157 -2.65 4.64 -19.72
N PRO A 158 -2.07 5.80 -20.05
CA PRO A 158 -1.16 6.53 -19.15
C PRO A 158 -1.80 6.98 -17.82
N ASN A 159 -3.12 7.12 -17.78
CA ASN A 159 -3.88 7.66 -16.64
C ASN A 159 -4.60 6.56 -15.83
N GLY A 160 -4.44 5.28 -16.20
CA GLY A 160 -5.21 4.17 -15.64
C GLY A 160 -4.52 2.81 -15.84
N PRO A 161 -5.26 1.69 -15.78
CA PRO A 161 -4.71 0.38 -16.07
C PRO A 161 -4.54 0.20 -17.59
N SER A 162 -3.40 -0.38 -17.97
CA SER A 162 -3.14 -0.90 -19.31
C SER A 162 -3.37 -2.41 -19.34
N ILE A 163 -3.76 -2.96 -20.50
CA ILE A 163 -4.15 -4.36 -20.65
C ILE A 163 -3.42 -5.02 -21.84
N ALA A 164 -2.91 -6.23 -21.64
CA ALA A 164 -2.37 -7.09 -22.68
C ALA A 164 -3.04 -8.47 -22.67
N PHE A 165 -3.67 -8.83 -23.78
CA PHE A 165 -4.40 -10.10 -23.95
C PHE A 165 -3.42 -11.23 -24.32
N LEU A 166 -3.42 -12.34 -23.57
CA LEU A 166 -2.37 -13.39 -23.65
C LEU A 166 -2.88 -14.73 -24.17
N SER A 167 -4.10 -15.09 -23.77
CA SER A 167 -4.93 -16.17 -24.33
C SER A 167 -6.37 -15.67 -24.44
N ASP A 168 -7.30 -16.49 -24.94
CA ASP A 168 -8.73 -16.18 -24.93
C ASP A 168 -9.35 -16.20 -23.52
N ARG A 169 -8.59 -16.67 -22.50
CA ARG A 169 -9.01 -16.75 -21.09
C ARG A 169 -8.17 -15.93 -20.12
N THR A 170 -6.93 -15.58 -20.46
CA THR A 170 -5.98 -14.86 -19.58
C THR A 170 -5.47 -13.56 -20.18
N TYR A 171 -5.41 -12.52 -19.36
CA TYR A 171 -4.82 -11.22 -19.71
C TYR A 171 -4.06 -10.60 -18.54
N ALA A 172 -3.02 -9.83 -18.87
CA ALA A 172 -2.27 -9.01 -17.93
C ALA A 172 -2.91 -7.62 -17.81
N ILE A 173 -3.01 -7.10 -16.60
CA ILE A 173 -3.53 -5.77 -16.27
C ILE A 173 -2.66 -5.12 -15.17
N GLY A 174 -2.24 -3.88 -15.40
CA GLY A 174 -1.33 -3.15 -14.51
C GLY A 174 -1.06 -1.73 -15.00
N SER A 175 -0.03 -1.05 -14.48
CA SER A 175 0.42 0.21 -15.08
C SER A 175 1.11 -0.04 -16.43
N THR A 176 1.10 0.96 -17.31
CA THR A 176 1.72 0.89 -18.65
C THR A 176 3.15 0.34 -18.60
N GLU A 177 3.96 0.79 -17.64
CA GLU A 177 5.35 0.38 -17.48
C GLU A 177 5.50 -1.08 -17.02
N GLU A 178 4.64 -1.58 -16.14
CA GLU A 178 4.70 -2.98 -15.72
C GLU A 178 4.25 -3.93 -16.84
N VAL A 179 3.20 -3.58 -17.59
CA VAL A 179 2.79 -4.38 -18.76
C VAL A 179 3.84 -4.30 -19.87
N LYS A 180 4.46 -3.14 -20.12
CA LYS A 180 5.58 -3.00 -21.07
C LYS A 180 6.80 -3.81 -20.65
N ARG A 181 7.16 -3.82 -19.36
CA ARG A 181 8.25 -4.67 -18.84
C ARG A 181 7.98 -6.15 -19.15
N PHE A 182 6.77 -6.63 -18.88
CA PHE A 182 6.39 -8.01 -19.14
C PHE A 182 6.43 -8.36 -20.64
N LEU A 183 5.84 -7.53 -21.51
CA LEU A 183 5.84 -7.81 -22.96
C LEU A 183 7.24 -7.72 -23.59
N ASN A 184 8.13 -6.88 -23.06
CA ASN A 184 9.53 -6.81 -23.47
C ASN A 184 10.40 -7.92 -22.87
N HIS A 185 9.91 -8.71 -21.92
CA HIS A 185 10.68 -9.81 -21.32
C HIS A 185 10.86 -10.97 -22.32
N SER A 186 12.08 -11.50 -22.42
CA SER A 186 12.44 -12.60 -23.31
C SER A 186 11.85 -13.93 -22.83
N LYS A 187 11.13 -14.63 -23.72
CA LYS A 187 10.15 -15.70 -23.42
C LYS A 187 10.73 -17.06 -22.97
N GLU A 188 11.90 -17.10 -22.33
CA GLU A 188 12.78 -18.28 -22.29
C GLU A 188 12.92 -18.97 -20.91
N THR A 189 12.72 -18.28 -19.79
CA THR A 189 12.82 -18.86 -18.43
C THR A 189 11.61 -19.73 -18.09
N LYS A 190 11.59 -20.98 -18.54
CA LYS A 190 10.62 -21.99 -18.06
C LYS A 190 10.75 -22.33 -16.57
N GLU A 191 11.90 -22.07 -15.98
CA GLU A 191 12.12 -22.15 -14.54
C GLU A 191 12.87 -20.90 -14.05
N GLY A 192 12.30 -20.26 -13.03
CA GLY A 192 12.86 -19.16 -12.25
C GLY A 192 12.55 -19.30 -10.74
N PRO A 193 13.00 -18.38 -9.87
CA PRO A 193 12.83 -18.44 -8.41
C PRO A 193 11.38 -18.65 -7.93
N LEU A 194 10.38 -18.18 -8.68
CA LEU A 194 8.96 -18.29 -8.30
C LEU A 194 8.30 -19.60 -8.74
N THR A 195 8.97 -20.42 -9.56
CA THR A 195 8.43 -21.71 -10.08
C THR A 195 7.84 -22.63 -9.00
N PRO A 196 8.44 -22.77 -7.80
CA PRO A 196 7.85 -23.60 -6.74
C PRO A 196 6.47 -23.12 -6.28
N ALA A 197 6.23 -21.80 -6.27
CA ALA A 197 4.92 -21.24 -5.94
C ALA A 197 3.93 -21.28 -7.11
N MET A 198 4.42 -21.18 -8.35
CA MET A 198 3.59 -21.36 -9.55
C MET A 198 3.06 -22.80 -9.64
N ARG A 199 3.92 -23.81 -9.40
CA ARG A 199 3.54 -25.23 -9.29
C ARG A 199 2.63 -25.51 -8.09
N ALA A 200 2.71 -24.70 -7.03
CA ALA A 200 1.78 -24.77 -5.91
C ALA A 200 0.41 -24.16 -6.28
N ALA A 201 0.37 -23.05 -7.01
CA ALA A 201 -0.86 -22.38 -7.42
C ALA A 201 -1.81 -23.29 -8.22
N GLU A 202 -1.28 -24.24 -9.00
CA GLU A 202 -2.07 -25.25 -9.73
C GLU A 202 -2.95 -26.13 -8.84
N LYS A 203 -2.58 -26.32 -7.56
CA LYS A 203 -3.20 -27.29 -6.65
C LYS A 203 -3.82 -26.64 -5.41
N HIS A 204 -3.28 -25.50 -5.01
CA HIS A 204 -3.68 -24.80 -3.80
C HIS A 204 -4.58 -23.61 -4.12
N LEU A 205 -5.60 -23.41 -3.29
CA LEU A 205 -6.55 -22.31 -3.39
C LEU A 205 -5.84 -20.95 -3.31
N ILE A 206 -4.76 -20.89 -2.53
CA ILE A 206 -3.86 -19.76 -2.39
C ILE A 206 -2.42 -20.28 -2.46
N ALA A 207 -1.58 -19.65 -3.27
CA ALA A 207 -0.13 -19.86 -3.28
C ALA A 207 0.61 -18.51 -3.39
N ALA A 208 1.63 -18.31 -2.58
CA ALA A 208 2.54 -17.17 -2.63
C ALA A 208 3.98 -17.66 -2.79
N GLY A 209 4.79 -16.93 -3.55
CA GLY A 209 6.20 -17.22 -3.78
C GLY A 209 7.04 -15.96 -3.71
N VAL A 210 8.25 -16.07 -3.16
CA VAL A 210 9.18 -14.95 -3.03
C VAL A 210 10.61 -15.43 -3.26
N ASP A 211 11.36 -14.70 -4.09
CA ASP A 211 12.81 -14.82 -4.18
C ASP A 211 13.44 -14.27 -2.89
N VAL A 212 14.03 -15.15 -2.09
CA VAL A 212 14.63 -14.77 -0.81
C VAL A 212 16.03 -14.21 -0.99
N GLN A 213 16.71 -14.48 -2.11
CA GLN A 213 18.06 -13.98 -2.41
C GLN A 213 18.02 -12.49 -2.74
N ILE A 214 17.12 -12.07 -3.64
CA ILE A 214 16.89 -10.67 -4.00
C ILE A 214 16.52 -9.83 -2.76
N LEU A 215 15.72 -10.40 -1.85
CA LEU A 215 15.43 -9.77 -0.55
C LEU A 215 16.62 -9.78 0.42
N ALA A 216 17.42 -10.86 0.45
CA ALA A 216 18.60 -10.98 1.30
C ALA A 216 19.68 -9.94 0.95
N GLU A 217 19.92 -9.67 -0.34
CA GLU A 217 20.85 -8.63 -0.77
C GLU A 217 20.46 -7.22 -0.29
N THR A 218 19.15 -6.98 -0.11
CA THR A 218 18.61 -5.75 0.45
C THR A 218 18.68 -5.76 1.99
N ALA A 219 18.21 -6.85 2.62
CA ALA A 219 18.05 -6.95 4.06
C ALA A 219 19.37 -7.17 4.84
N ALA A 220 20.35 -7.87 4.27
CA ALA A 220 21.63 -8.16 4.93
C ALA A 220 22.46 -6.91 5.22
N LYS A 221 22.22 -5.81 4.48
CA LYS A 221 22.85 -4.49 4.69
C LYS A 221 22.21 -3.70 5.85
N GLU A 222 20.99 -4.06 6.26
CA GLU A 222 20.13 -3.22 7.13
C GLU A 222 19.56 -3.92 8.37
N LEU A 223 19.78 -5.22 8.56
CA LEU A 223 19.09 -6.02 9.58
C LEU A 223 19.34 -5.51 11.03
N PRO A 224 18.28 -5.07 11.77
CA PRO A 224 18.46 -4.59 13.14
C PRO A 224 18.92 -5.70 14.10
N PRO A 225 19.68 -5.40 15.18
CA PRO A 225 20.14 -6.41 16.13
C PRO A 225 19.00 -7.25 16.76
N GLN A 226 17.84 -6.63 17.02
CA GLN A 226 16.66 -7.35 17.52
C GLN A 226 16.04 -8.34 16.52
N MET A 227 16.49 -8.34 15.26
CA MET A 227 16.07 -9.25 14.19
C MET A 227 17.16 -10.28 13.85
N ALA A 228 18.30 -10.31 14.57
CA ALA A 228 19.42 -11.21 14.27
C ALA A 228 19.04 -12.70 14.33
N ALA A 229 18.05 -13.07 15.16
CA ALA A 229 17.48 -14.42 15.20
C ALA A 229 16.85 -14.87 13.86
N PHE A 230 16.47 -13.94 12.99
CA PHE A 230 15.87 -14.20 11.68
C PHE A 230 16.88 -14.17 10.52
N ALA A 231 18.13 -13.79 10.78
CA ALA A 231 19.20 -13.80 9.78
C ALA A 231 19.41 -15.16 9.06
N PRO A 232 19.17 -16.34 9.69
CA PRO A 232 19.20 -17.61 8.98
C PRO A 232 18.16 -17.75 7.86
N LEU A 233 16.99 -17.10 7.97
CA LEU A 233 15.93 -17.18 6.95
C LEU A 233 16.37 -16.58 5.61
N LEU A 234 17.23 -15.56 5.65
CA LEU A 234 17.83 -14.92 4.47
C LEU A 234 18.84 -15.82 3.73
N LYS A 235 19.02 -17.08 4.17
CA LYS A 235 19.80 -18.11 3.46
C LYS A 235 18.94 -19.11 2.68
N ALA A 236 17.62 -18.96 2.71
CA ALA A 236 16.75 -19.68 1.80
C ALA A 236 16.95 -19.15 0.36
N GLN A 237 16.72 -20.03 -0.62
CA GLN A 237 16.68 -19.69 -2.03
C GLN A 237 15.27 -19.18 -2.39
N SER A 238 14.24 -19.89 -1.93
CA SER A 238 12.84 -19.54 -2.13
C SER A 238 12.03 -19.71 -0.85
N ALA A 239 11.01 -18.86 -0.71
CA ALA A 239 9.92 -19.02 0.24
C ALA A 239 8.63 -19.25 -0.54
N VAL A 240 7.91 -20.33 -0.21
CA VAL A 240 6.55 -20.59 -0.68
C VAL A 240 5.61 -20.55 0.51
N PHE A 241 4.42 -20.01 0.33
CA PHE A 241 3.32 -20.15 1.28
C PHE A 241 2.09 -20.67 0.53
N THR A 242 1.40 -21.66 1.07
CA THR A 242 0.14 -22.15 0.54
C THR A 242 -0.96 -22.05 1.60
N ALA A 243 -2.21 -21.90 1.16
CA ALA A 243 -3.34 -22.01 2.06
C ALA A 243 -4.55 -22.65 1.37
N ASP A 244 -5.01 -23.76 1.93
CA ASP A 244 -6.19 -24.52 1.53
C ASP A 244 -7.26 -24.51 2.61
N LEU A 245 -8.46 -24.87 2.20
CA LEU A 245 -9.66 -24.32 2.79
C LEU A 245 -10.78 -25.37 2.69
N GLY A 246 -10.71 -26.34 3.59
CA GLY A 246 -11.79 -27.30 3.88
C GLY A 246 -12.48 -26.90 5.18
N GLU A 247 -13.00 -27.87 5.96
CA GLU A 247 -13.56 -27.65 7.32
C GLU A 247 -12.65 -26.85 8.27
N ASN A 248 -11.37 -26.75 7.92
CA ASN A 248 -10.35 -25.96 8.58
C ASN A 248 -9.50 -25.29 7.50
N LEU A 249 -8.99 -24.09 7.79
CA LEU A 249 -7.88 -23.49 7.05
C LEU A 249 -6.62 -24.28 7.36
N LYS A 250 -6.00 -24.84 6.33
CA LYS A 250 -4.63 -25.38 6.38
C LYS A 250 -3.72 -24.36 5.73
N ALA A 251 -2.63 -24.01 6.40
CA ALA A 251 -1.63 -23.10 5.87
C ALA A 251 -0.24 -23.73 6.03
N GLU A 252 0.58 -23.66 4.98
CA GLU A 252 1.94 -24.19 4.94
C GLU A 252 2.91 -23.08 4.53
N GLY A 253 4.03 -22.94 5.23
CA GLY A 253 5.16 -22.09 4.84
C GLY A 253 6.39 -22.97 4.60
N ARG A 254 6.88 -22.99 3.37
CA ARG A 254 7.98 -23.85 2.92
C ARG A 254 9.19 -23.01 2.52
N LEU A 255 10.31 -23.21 3.19
CA LEU A 255 11.59 -22.55 2.91
C LEU A 255 12.57 -23.58 2.33
N THR A 256 13.07 -23.33 1.13
CA THR A 256 14.07 -24.20 0.49
C THR A 256 15.45 -23.57 0.64
N PHE A 257 16.42 -24.30 1.18
CA PHE A 257 17.79 -23.83 1.37
C PHE A 257 18.76 -24.56 0.42
N ALA A 258 19.99 -24.04 0.30
CA ALA A 258 21.06 -24.69 -0.47
C ALA A 258 21.59 -26.00 0.17
N GLY A 259 21.11 -26.41 1.35
CA GLY A 259 21.54 -27.64 2.03
C GLY A 259 21.02 -27.77 3.46
N GLU A 260 21.26 -28.93 4.07
CA GLU A 260 20.73 -29.33 5.38
C GLU A 260 21.25 -28.49 6.56
N SER A 261 22.53 -28.10 6.53
CA SER A 261 23.12 -27.27 7.59
C SER A 261 22.50 -25.85 7.64
N PRO A 262 22.35 -25.15 6.50
CA PRO A 262 21.50 -23.96 6.42
C PRO A 262 20.05 -24.19 6.85
N ALA A 263 19.41 -25.30 6.44
CA ALA A 263 18.03 -25.62 6.83
C ALA A 263 17.86 -25.75 8.36
N LYS A 264 18.77 -26.46 9.05
CA LYS A 264 18.80 -26.57 10.53
C LYS A 264 19.07 -25.25 11.26
N ALA A 265 19.63 -24.24 10.57
CA ALA A 265 19.70 -22.87 11.08
C ALA A 265 18.38 -22.11 10.81
N GLY A 266 17.75 -22.32 9.65
CA GLY A 266 16.43 -21.81 9.29
C GLY A 266 15.32 -22.27 10.23
N GLU A 267 15.28 -23.56 10.55
CA GLU A 267 14.35 -24.18 11.52
C GLU A 267 14.26 -23.41 12.85
N LYS A 268 15.42 -23.07 13.42
CA LYS A 268 15.52 -22.32 14.68
C LYS A 268 14.97 -20.90 14.56
N ALA A 269 15.19 -20.27 13.41
CA ALA A 269 14.66 -18.95 13.10
C ALA A 269 13.15 -18.96 12.81
N VAL A 270 12.61 -20.03 12.20
CA VAL A 270 11.17 -20.25 12.01
C VAL A 270 10.48 -20.45 13.36
N ASN A 271 11.03 -21.31 14.24
CA ASN A 271 10.49 -21.50 15.58
C ASN A 271 10.52 -20.19 16.40
N ALA A 272 11.61 -19.43 16.35
CA ALA A 272 11.68 -18.11 16.99
C ALA A 272 10.65 -17.10 16.44
N ALA A 273 10.31 -17.19 15.15
CA ALA A 273 9.26 -16.36 14.54
C ALA A 273 7.86 -16.78 15.00
N LEU A 274 7.59 -18.09 15.10
CA LEU A 274 6.36 -18.62 15.67
C LEU A 274 6.20 -18.22 17.14
N ASP A 275 7.25 -18.31 17.96
CA ASP A 275 7.19 -17.90 19.37
C ASP A 275 6.97 -16.39 19.54
N MET A 276 7.58 -15.56 18.67
CA MET A 276 7.28 -14.12 18.64
C MET A 276 5.82 -13.85 18.24
N ALA A 277 5.26 -14.60 17.29
CA ALA A 277 3.85 -14.50 16.90
C ALA A 277 2.91 -14.96 18.02
N ARG A 278 3.22 -16.07 18.71
CA ARG A 278 2.48 -16.57 19.89
C ARG A 278 2.42 -15.51 20.98
N GLY A 279 3.56 -14.92 21.34
CA GLY A 279 3.64 -13.86 22.34
C GLY A 279 2.92 -12.57 21.93
N GLY A 280 3.07 -12.16 20.66
CA GLY A 280 2.37 -10.99 20.11
C GLY A 280 0.85 -11.11 20.15
N LEU A 281 0.32 -12.27 19.76
CA LEU A 281 -1.13 -12.55 19.81
C LEU A 281 -1.68 -12.55 21.25
N VAL A 282 -0.94 -13.09 22.23
CA VAL A 282 -1.33 -13.03 23.64
C VAL A 282 -1.45 -11.57 24.12
N MET A 283 -0.44 -10.74 23.86
CA MET A 283 -0.46 -9.33 24.27
C MET A 283 -1.56 -8.52 23.56
N GLY A 284 -1.77 -8.76 22.27
CA GLY A 284 -2.84 -8.11 21.50
C GLY A 284 -4.24 -8.44 22.04
N LEU A 285 -4.53 -9.71 22.31
CA LEU A 285 -5.79 -10.15 22.90
C LEU A 285 -6.03 -9.54 24.29
N GLN A 286 -4.98 -9.48 25.14
CA GLN A 286 -5.05 -8.84 26.46
C GLN A 286 -5.35 -7.33 26.41
N GLN A 287 -4.98 -6.65 25.32
CA GLN A 287 -5.31 -5.23 25.09
C GLN A 287 -6.73 -5.07 24.52
N MET A 288 -7.11 -5.88 23.52
CA MET A 288 -8.39 -5.74 22.80
C MET A 288 -9.60 -6.28 23.58
N GLY A 289 -9.44 -7.27 24.47
CA GLY A 289 -10.52 -7.88 25.25
C GLY A 289 -11.26 -6.96 26.23
N LYS A 290 -10.95 -5.66 26.25
CA LYS A 290 -11.60 -4.63 27.07
C LYS A 290 -12.66 -3.81 26.31
N GLN A 291 -12.75 -3.94 24.98
CA GLN A 291 -13.73 -3.20 24.15
C GLN A 291 -14.90 -4.10 23.75
N LYS A 292 -16.12 -3.70 24.12
CA LYS A 292 -17.36 -4.47 23.83
C LYS A 292 -17.62 -4.64 22.33
N ASP A 293 -17.17 -3.70 21.51
CA ASP A 293 -17.42 -3.70 20.07
C ASP A 293 -16.46 -4.63 19.29
N MET A 294 -15.46 -5.22 19.97
CA MET A 294 -14.43 -6.06 19.35
C MET A 294 -14.62 -7.57 19.52
N VAL A 295 -15.71 -8.05 20.15
CA VAL A 295 -15.93 -9.48 20.48
C VAL A 295 -15.66 -10.42 19.29
N ARG A 296 -16.10 -10.05 18.09
CA ARG A 296 -15.91 -10.87 16.86
C ARG A 296 -14.49 -10.83 16.29
N VAL A 297 -13.74 -9.76 16.56
CA VAL A 297 -12.30 -9.67 16.19
C VAL A 297 -11.47 -10.48 17.19
N VAL A 298 -11.85 -10.45 18.47
CA VAL A 298 -11.24 -11.28 19.53
C VAL A 298 -11.37 -12.78 19.19
N SER A 299 -12.55 -13.27 18.80
CA SER A 299 -12.72 -14.69 18.44
C SER A 299 -11.89 -15.12 17.23
N ILE A 300 -11.77 -14.28 16.19
CA ILE A 300 -10.85 -14.55 15.05
C ILE A 300 -9.40 -14.66 15.53
N LEU A 301 -8.98 -13.77 16.44
CA LEU A 301 -7.62 -13.77 16.97
C LEU A 301 -7.35 -14.96 17.93
N GLU A 302 -8.37 -15.50 18.58
CA GLU A 302 -8.30 -16.73 19.38
C GLU A 302 -8.22 -18.00 18.50
N GLU A 303 -8.98 -18.07 17.41
CA GLU A 303 -8.86 -19.11 16.37
C GLU A 303 -7.44 -19.09 15.75
N LEU A 304 -6.93 -17.91 15.38
CA LEU A 304 -5.56 -17.73 14.87
C LEU A 304 -4.49 -18.07 15.92
N GLN A 305 -4.66 -17.65 17.18
CA GLN A 305 -3.75 -18.03 18.27
C GLN A 305 -3.71 -19.55 18.47
N THR A 306 -4.84 -20.23 18.32
CA THR A 306 -4.93 -21.68 18.41
C THR A 306 -4.12 -22.36 17.29
N GLY A 307 -4.28 -21.91 16.04
CA GLY A 307 -3.49 -22.45 14.92
C GLY A 307 -2.00 -22.16 15.02
N VAL A 308 -1.60 -20.96 15.46
CA VAL A 308 -0.18 -20.59 15.64
C VAL A 308 0.46 -21.32 16.84
N ARG A 309 -0.32 -21.69 17.86
CA ARG A 309 0.11 -22.64 18.92
C ARG A 309 0.26 -24.07 18.39
N ALA A 310 -0.69 -24.53 17.57
CA ALA A 310 -0.67 -25.86 16.95
C ALA A 310 0.32 -26.00 15.79
N ALA A 311 0.93 -24.89 15.34
CA ALA A 311 1.86 -24.86 14.22
C ALA A 311 3.09 -25.74 14.47
N LYS A 312 3.31 -26.70 13.57
CA LYS A 312 4.47 -27.58 13.53
C LYS A 312 5.58 -26.98 12.67
N VAL A 313 6.82 -27.37 12.94
CA VAL A 313 7.96 -27.15 12.06
C VAL A 313 8.66 -28.48 11.85
N GLU A 314 8.88 -28.86 10.61
CA GLU A 314 9.53 -30.12 10.21
C GLU A 314 10.67 -29.81 9.23
N VAL A 315 11.74 -30.61 9.24
CA VAL A 315 12.94 -30.40 8.41
C VAL A 315 13.23 -31.67 7.62
N ASN A 316 13.28 -31.56 6.29
CA ASN A 316 13.56 -32.67 5.39
C ASN A 316 14.69 -32.28 4.43
N GLY A 317 15.91 -32.76 4.73
CA GLY A 317 17.12 -32.40 3.99
C GLY A 317 17.33 -30.88 3.99
N SER A 318 17.24 -30.26 2.80
CA SER A 318 17.41 -28.82 2.61
C SER A 318 16.12 -27.99 2.77
N VAL A 319 14.99 -28.61 3.08
CA VAL A 319 13.69 -27.94 3.24
C VAL A 319 13.33 -27.79 4.71
N VAL A 320 12.85 -26.61 5.10
CA VAL A 320 12.13 -26.36 6.36
C VAL A 320 10.68 -26.07 6.01
N GLU A 321 9.76 -26.79 6.63
CA GLU A 321 8.32 -26.70 6.39
C GLU A 321 7.61 -26.36 7.70
N ALA A 322 6.69 -25.40 7.67
CA ALA A 322 5.95 -24.94 8.83
C ALA A 322 4.44 -24.97 8.53
N SER A 323 3.72 -25.91 9.12
CA SER A 323 2.30 -26.14 8.84
C SER A 323 1.42 -25.82 10.05
N ALA A 324 0.29 -25.16 9.80
CA ALA A 324 -0.70 -24.79 10.78
C ALA A 324 -2.11 -25.14 10.30
N THR A 325 -2.99 -25.53 11.21
CA THR A 325 -4.42 -25.73 10.93
C THR A 325 -5.24 -24.88 11.90
N VAL A 326 -6.14 -24.07 11.35
CA VAL A 326 -7.06 -23.18 12.08
C VAL A 326 -8.48 -23.65 11.78
N LYS A 327 -9.26 -23.98 12.81
CA LYS A 327 -10.70 -24.20 12.62
C LYS A 327 -11.36 -22.88 12.25
N ILE A 328 -12.26 -22.92 11.28
CA ILE A 328 -12.90 -21.76 10.69
C ILE A 328 -14.42 -21.91 10.82
N ASP A 329 -15.10 -20.96 11.48
CA ASP A 329 -16.56 -20.93 11.64
C ASP A 329 -17.18 -19.76 10.86
N ALA A 330 -18.13 -20.06 9.99
CA ALA A 330 -18.86 -19.08 9.17
C ALA A 330 -19.50 -17.93 10.00
N LYS A 331 -19.82 -18.19 11.28
CA LYS A 331 -20.31 -17.17 12.23
C LYS A 331 -19.20 -16.25 12.70
N THR A 332 -18.01 -16.76 13.02
CA THR A 332 -16.83 -15.94 13.36
C THR A 332 -16.47 -15.04 12.17
N ILE A 333 -16.46 -15.64 10.98
CA ILE A 333 -16.06 -15.08 9.68
C ILE A 333 -16.81 -13.80 9.24
N GLY A 334 -18.14 -13.78 9.34
CA GLY A 334 -19.00 -12.91 8.50
C GLY A 334 -18.99 -11.40 8.79
N MET A 335 -17.83 -10.74 8.70
CA MET A 335 -17.70 -9.29 8.62
C MET A 335 -18.56 -8.72 7.48
N ASP A 336 -19.09 -7.51 7.65
CA ASP A 336 -19.65 -6.77 6.53
C ASP A 336 -18.49 -6.27 5.66
N LEU A 337 -18.23 -6.90 4.51
CA LEU A 337 -16.98 -6.69 3.76
C LEU A 337 -16.74 -5.22 3.39
N SER A 338 -17.79 -4.40 3.25
CA SER A 338 -17.64 -2.96 3.03
C SER A 338 -16.87 -2.25 4.15
N GLU A 339 -17.01 -2.66 5.42
CA GLU A 339 -16.21 -2.08 6.51
C GLU A 339 -14.73 -2.47 6.43
N ALA A 340 -14.44 -3.73 6.13
CA ALA A 340 -13.07 -4.21 6.02
C ALA A 340 -12.37 -3.55 4.82
N VAL A 341 -13.01 -3.56 3.65
CA VAL A 341 -12.52 -2.87 2.44
C VAL A 341 -12.34 -1.37 2.69
N GLN A 342 -13.25 -0.71 3.40
CA GLN A 342 -13.09 0.71 3.73
C GLN A 342 -11.90 0.94 4.69
N LYS A 343 -11.74 0.14 5.74
CA LYS A 343 -10.61 0.23 6.68
C LYS A 343 -9.26 -0.03 5.99
N VAL A 344 -9.23 -0.92 4.99
CA VAL A 344 -8.04 -1.20 4.16
C VAL A 344 -7.77 -0.08 3.16
N ARG A 345 -8.78 0.44 2.46
CA ARG A 345 -8.67 1.62 1.58
C ARG A 345 -8.20 2.85 2.36
N ASN A 346 -8.75 3.09 3.55
CA ASN A 346 -8.33 4.16 4.46
C ASN A 346 -6.87 3.95 4.92
N SER A 347 -6.42 2.71 5.12
CA SER A 347 -5.03 2.40 5.49
C SER A 347 -4.04 2.59 4.35
N ALA A 348 -4.36 2.10 3.14
CA ALA A 348 -3.54 2.31 1.94
C ALA A 348 -3.49 3.79 1.53
N GLY A 349 -4.63 4.48 1.58
CA GLY A 349 -4.73 5.92 1.40
C GLY A 349 -3.89 6.67 2.42
N ARG A 350 -3.96 6.32 3.70
CA ARG A 350 -3.11 6.91 4.74
C ARG A 350 -1.62 6.71 4.46
N MET A 351 -1.20 5.53 3.99
CA MET A 351 0.21 5.30 3.61
C MET A 351 0.65 6.17 2.42
N SER A 352 -0.20 6.29 1.40
CA SER A 352 0.02 7.20 0.26
C SER A 352 0.12 8.67 0.72
N SER A 353 -0.83 9.13 1.54
CA SER A 353 -0.84 10.50 2.06
C SER A 353 0.37 10.81 2.96
N VAL A 354 0.81 9.84 3.77
CA VAL A 354 2.05 9.91 4.56
C VAL A 354 3.31 9.92 3.68
N ASN A 355 3.26 9.37 2.46
CA ASN A 355 4.34 9.51 1.49
C ASN A 355 4.31 10.89 0.81
N ASN A 356 3.13 11.38 0.42
CA ASN A 356 2.95 12.69 -0.21
C ASN A 356 3.44 13.81 0.74
N LEU A 357 3.05 13.78 2.01
CA LEU A 357 3.54 14.72 3.03
C LEU A 357 5.08 14.71 3.18
N LYS A 358 5.76 13.57 2.99
CA LYS A 358 7.23 13.49 3.00
C LYS A 358 7.84 14.11 1.75
N GLN A 359 7.24 13.90 0.57
CA GLN A 359 7.70 14.50 -0.67
C GLN A 359 7.50 16.01 -0.68
N LEU A 360 6.38 16.50 -0.11
CA LEU A 360 6.16 17.94 0.12
C LEU A 360 7.16 18.53 1.11
N ALA A 361 7.44 17.86 2.24
CA ALA A 361 8.46 18.32 3.18
C ALA A 361 9.88 18.33 2.56
N LEU A 362 10.22 17.32 1.76
CA LEU A 362 11.48 17.28 1.02
C LEU A 362 11.57 18.42 0.00
N ALA A 363 10.49 18.73 -0.72
CA ALA A 363 10.43 19.87 -1.64
C ALA A 363 10.61 21.21 -0.91
N MET A 364 10.01 21.37 0.27
CA MET A 364 10.19 22.54 1.14
C MET A 364 11.65 22.68 1.61
N PHE A 365 12.34 21.59 1.97
CA PHE A 365 13.77 21.62 2.31
C PHE A 365 14.66 21.90 1.11
N ASN A 366 14.35 21.34 -0.07
CA ASN A 366 15.09 21.63 -1.30
C ASN A 366 14.95 23.11 -1.69
N TYR A 367 13.76 23.70 -1.50
CA TYR A 367 13.55 25.14 -1.61
C TYR A 367 14.38 25.91 -0.57
N GLU A 368 14.33 25.51 0.71
CA GLU A 368 15.08 26.17 1.81
C GLU A 368 16.58 26.18 1.54
N SER A 369 17.13 25.04 1.11
CA SER A 369 18.55 24.86 0.79
C SER A 369 19.04 25.71 -0.39
N VAL A 370 18.14 26.20 -1.26
CA VAL A 370 18.48 27.08 -2.40
C VAL A 370 18.22 28.56 -2.08
N ASN A 371 17.19 28.86 -1.28
CA ASN A 371 16.73 30.24 -1.03
C ASN A 371 17.15 30.79 0.35
N GLY A 372 17.69 29.95 1.24
CA GLY A 372 18.05 30.29 2.62
C GLY A 372 16.86 30.59 3.53
N HIS A 373 15.65 30.18 3.11
CA HIS A 373 14.39 30.22 3.87
C HIS A 373 13.32 29.34 3.19
N PHE A 374 12.37 28.80 3.97
CA PHE A 374 11.15 28.15 3.45
C PHE A 374 10.33 29.15 2.61
N PRO A 375 9.50 28.71 1.64
CA PRO A 375 8.67 29.64 0.88
C PRO A 375 7.71 30.41 1.81
N ALA A 376 7.34 31.63 1.41
CA ALA A 376 6.23 32.33 2.06
C ALA A 376 4.90 31.64 1.70
N ALA A 377 3.84 31.85 2.50
CA ALA A 377 2.51 31.25 2.27
C ALA A 377 1.98 31.48 0.85
N ALA A 378 2.32 32.63 0.27
CA ALA A 378 1.98 33.01 -1.09
C ALA A 378 3.13 33.77 -1.78
N VAL A 379 3.08 33.84 -3.11
CA VAL A 379 3.65 34.95 -3.88
C VAL A 379 2.81 36.19 -3.63
N TYR A 380 3.44 37.35 -3.51
CA TYR A 380 2.78 38.62 -3.18
C TYR A 380 3.16 39.72 -4.19
N ASP A 381 2.19 40.55 -4.58
CA ASP A 381 2.46 41.73 -5.42
C ASP A 381 3.13 42.88 -4.63
N LYS A 382 3.36 44.03 -5.28
CA LYS A 382 3.99 45.22 -4.67
C LYS A 382 3.13 45.89 -3.58
N SER A 383 1.81 45.72 -3.58
CA SER A 383 0.92 46.10 -2.45
C SER A 383 0.94 45.03 -1.33
N GLY A 384 1.40 43.83 -1.68
CA GLY A 384 1.37 42.62 -0.90
C GLY A 384 -0.02 41.98 -0.83
N LYS A 385 -0.80 42.08 -1.91
CA LYS A 385 -1.92 41.18 -2.20
C LYS A 385 -1.35 39.79 -2.51
N PRO A 386 -1.89 38.69 -1.96
CA PRO A 386 -1.47 37.34 -2.33
C PRO A 386 -1.93 37.02 -3.76
N LEU A 387 -1.06 36.35 -4.53
CA LEU A 387 -1.28 36.00 -5.93
C LEU A 387 -1.43 34.49 -6.12
N LEU A 388 -0.35 33.75 -5.84
CA LEU A 388 -0.23 32.30 -6.03
C LEU A 388 0.23 31.63 -4.73
N SER A 389 -0.13 30.37 -4.54
CA SER A 389 0.28 29.57 -3.38
C SER A 389 1.79 29.26 -3.34
N TRP A 390 2.31 29.03 -2.13
CA TRP A 390 3.58 28.30 -1.90
C TRP A 390 3.72 27.01 -2.72
N ARG A 391 2.60 26.35 -3.06
CA ARG A 391 2.56 25.12 -3.88
C ARG A 391 3.12 25.32 -5.29
N VAL A 392 2.97 26.53 -5.85
CA VAL A 392 3.59 26.89 -7.14
C VAL A 392 5.10 27.06 -6.97
N LEU A 393 5.56 27.69 -5.89
CA LEU A 393 6.98 27.93 -5.60
C LEU A 393 7.80 26.63 -5.41
N VAL A 394 7.17 25.53 -4.98
CA VAL A 394 7.86 24.23 -4.83
C VAL A 394 7.89 23.37 -6.10
N LEU A 395 7.23 23.78 -7.20
CA LEU A 395 7.14 22.99 -8.43
C LEU A 395 8.49 22.52 -9.00
N PRO A 396 9.55 23.36 -9.11
CA PRO A 396 10.86 22.91 -9.61
C PRO A 396 11.50 21.81 -8.74
N TYR A 397 11.14 21.76 -7.46
CA TYR A 397 11.68 20.85 -6.45
C TYR A 397 10.89 19.53 -6.34
N ILE A 398 9.84 19.36 -7.16
CA ILE A 398 9.07 18.12 -7.37
C ILE A 398 9.06 17.69 -8.84
N GLU A 399 10.13 18.03 -9.58
CA GLU A 399 10.34 17.68 -11.00
C GLU A 399 9.33 18.36 -11.97
N GLN A 400 8.67 19.45 -11.54
CA GLN A 400 7.66 20.20 -12.31
C GLN A 400 8.16 21.59 -12.77
N ASP A 401 9.46 21.72 -13.07
CA ASP A 401 10.09 22.95 -13.57
C ASP A 401 9.48 23.47 -14.89
N ALA A 402 9.04 22.57 -15.78
CA ALA A 402 8.33 22.95 -17.00
C ALA A 402 6.99 23.66 -16.70
N LEU A 403 6.18 23.09 -15.82
CA LEU A 403 4.91 23.67 -15.37
C LEU A 403 5.12 24.97 -14.60
N TYR A 404 6.17 25.06 -13.77
CA TYR A 404 6.52 26.29 -13.06
C TYR A 404 6.72 27.49 -14.01
N LYS A 405 7.37 27.24 -15.16
CA LYS A 405 7.64 28.25 -16.19
C LYS A 405 6.40 28.67 -16.99
N GLU A 406 5.28 27.96 -16.87
CA GLU A 406 4.01 28.39 -17.46
C GLU A 406 3.27 29.44 -16.60
N PHE A 407 3.55 29.53 -15.29
CA PHE A 407 2.84 30.45 -14.40
C PHE A 407 3.30 31.91 -14.55
N HIS A 408 2.34 32.82 -14.67
CA HIS A 408 2.59 34.26 -14.55
C HIS A 408 2.61 34.62 -13.05
N LEU A 409 3.80 34.78 -12.48
CA LEU A 409 4.00 34.94 -11.03
C LEU A 409 3.56 36.31 -10.47
N ASP A 410 3.33 37.29 -11.34
CA ASP A 410 2.78 38.61 -11.06
C ASP A 410 1.25 38.69 -11.27
N GLU A 411 0.63 37.64 -11.79
CA GLU A 411 -0.82 37.46 -11.88
C GLU A 411 -1.37 36.59 -10.73
N PRO A 412 -2.63 36.77 -10.29
CA PRO A 412 -3.24 35.89 -9.31
C PRO A 412 -3.59 34.51 -9.88
N TRP A 413 -3.80 33.53 -8.99
CA TRP A 413 -4.18 32.15 -9.30
C TRP A 413 -5.43 32.00 -10.19
N ASP A 414 -6.34 32.97 -10.14
CA ASP A 414 -7.64 33.01 -10.84
C ASP A 414 -7.64 33.88 -12.11
N SER A 415 -6.46 34.35 -12.56
CA SER A 415 -6.34 35.11 -13.80
C SER A 415 -6.74 34.31 -15.05
N ASP A 416 -7.07 34.99 -16.15
CA ASP A 416 -7.40 34.35 -17.43
C ASP A 416 -6.26 33.47 -18.00
N HIS A 417 -5.03 33.65 -17.51
CA HIS A 417 -3.90 32.77 -17.82
C HIS A 417 -3.77 31.65 -16.78
N ASN A 418 -3.46 32.00 -15.52
CA ASN A 418 -3.11 31.04 -14.47
C ASN A 418 -4.24 30.05 -14.16
N LYS A 419 -5.52 30.43 -14.32
CA LYS A 419 -6.65 29.53 -14.04
C LYS A 419 -6.70 28.30 -14.96
N LYS A 420 -6.05 28.35 -16.13
CA LYS A 420 -5.93 27.22 -17.08
C LYS A 420 -4.87 26.19 -16.65
N LEU A 421 -4.03 26.53 -15.68
CA LEU A 421 -2.97 25.66 -15.18
C LEU A 421 -3.42 24.81 -13.97
N LEU A 422 -4.64 25.01 -13.47
CA LEU A 422 -5.21 24.18 -12.40
C LEU A 422 -5.32 22.71 -12.83
N ASP A 423 -5.80 22.46 -14.06
CA ASP A 423 -5.96 21.13 -14.66
C ASP A 423 -4.63 20.37 -14.83
N LYS A 424 -3.50 21.06 -14.72
CA LYS A 424 -2.15 20.48 -14.72
C LYS A 424 -1.67 20.10 -13.32
N MET A 425 -2.57 19.90 -12.35
CA MET A 425 -2.20 19.62 -10.94
C MET A 425 -1.25 18.41 -10.82
N PRO A 426 -0.03 18.59 -10.29
CA PRO A 426 0.85 17.47 -9.99
C PRO A 426 0.18 16.45 -9.04
N PRO A 427 0.22 15.13 -9.34
CA PRO A 427 -0.47 14.10 -8.55
C PRO A 427 -0.16 14.13 -7.04
N LEU A 428 1.04 14.61 -6.68
CA LEU A 428 1.49 14.83 -5.31
C LEU A 428 0.54 15.74 -4.49
N PHE A 429 -0.02 16.80 -5.08
CA PHE A 429 -0.95 17.69 -4.37
C PHE A 429 -2.35 17.11 -4.24
N GLY A 430 -2.80 16.32 -5.23
CA GLY A 430 -4.15 15.75 -5.24
C GLY A 430 -4.45 14.81 -4.08
N GLY A 431 -3.41 14.17 -3.51
CA GLY A 431 -3.58 13.28 -2.37
C GLY A 431 -4.41 12.04 -2.71
N THR A 432 -5.25 11.61 -1.76
CA THR A 432 -6.00 10.35 -1.89
C THR A 432 -7.51 10.50 -2.02
N ASP A 433 -8.05 11.71 -1.93
CA ASP A 433 -9.43 11.97 -2.35
C ASP A 433 -9.50 12.03 -3.88
N GLU A 434 -10.53 11.41 -4.46
CA GLU A 434 -10.81 11.48 -5.89
C GLU A 434 -11.62 12.73 -6.26
N THR A 435 -12.40 13.25 -5.32
CA THR A 435 -13.24 14.45 -5.49
C THR A 435 -12.36 15.69 -5.61
N ALA A 436 -11.49 15.92 -4.61
CA ALA A 436 -10.49 16.98 -4.65
C ALA A 436 -9.61 16.90 -5.91
N ARG A 437 -9.16 15.71 -6.31
CA ARG A 437 -8.41 15.51 -7.56
C ARG A 437 -9.17 15.98 -8.80
N LYS A 438 -10.44 15.60 -8.95
CA LYS A 438 -11.29 16.03 -10.09
C LYS A 438 -11.60 17.53 -10.09
N ASN A 439 -11.51 18.19 -8.93
CA ASN A 439 -11.72 19.63 -8.79
C ASN A 439 -10.42 20.47 -8.91
N ASN A 440 -9.26 19.84 -9.09
CA ASN A 440 -7.92 20.45 -8.95
C ASN A 440 -7.65 21.04 -7.56
N GLU A 441 -8.19 20.40 -6.52
CA GLU A 441 -8.08 20.81 -5.13
C GLU A 441 -7.14 19.91 -4.31
N THR A 442 -6.63 20.44 -3.19
CA THR A 442 -5.74 19.74 -2.26
C THR A 442 -6.11 19.96 -0.80
N HIS A 443 -5.91 18.91 0.00
CA HIS A 443 -6.01 18.95 1.46
C HIS A 443 -4.68 19.31 2.14
N TYR A 444 -3.55 19.28 1.43
CA TYR A 444 -2.22 19.55 2.01
C TYR A 444 -2.00 21.05 2.14
N GLN A 445 -2.18 21.59 3.34
CA GLN A 445 -2.12 23.01 3.65
C GLN A 445 -1.07 23.32 4.72
N THR A 446 -0.66 24.58 4.77
CA THR A 446 0.21 25.14 5.81
C THR A 446 -0.63 25.87 6.85
N PHE A 447 -0.04 26.17 8.03
CA PHE A 447 -0.65 27.09 8.98
C PHE A 447 -0.15 28.52 8.75
N VAL A 448 -1.07 29.43 8.44
CA VAL A 448 -0.79 30.83 8.07
C VAL A 448 -1.32 31.75 9.17
N GLY A 449 -0.40 32.37 9.91
CA GLY A 449 -0.74 33.23 11.04
C GLY A 449 0.45 33.57 11.92
N LYS A 450 0.24 34.49 12.87
CA LYS A 450 1.29 34.97 13.78
C LYS A 450 1.85 33.81 14.60
N GLY A 451 3.16 33.59 14.53
CA GLY A 451 3.87 32.54 15.27
C GLY A 451 3.93 31.16 14.58
N ALA A 452 3.19 30.93 13.49
CA ALA A 452 3.35 29.73 12.66
C ALA A 452 4.61 29.82 11.77
N ILE A 453 4.96 28.76 11.04
CA ILE A 453 6.08 28.83 10.07
C ILE A 453 5.74 29.80 8.93
N PHE A 454 4.50 29.81 8.42
CA PHE A 454 4.11 30.60 7.24
C PHE A 454 3.50 31.95 7.65
N ASP A 455 4.20 32.65 8.54
CA ASP A 455 3.81 33.91 9.19
C ASP A 455 4.20 35.15 8.35
N GLY A 456 3.23 35.76 7.68
CA GLY A 456 3.40 37.01 6.93
C GLY A 456 4.10 36.88 5.57
N LYS A 457 4.48 38.04 4.99
CA LYS A 457 4.88 38.19 3.57
C LYS A 457 6.32 37.74 3.23
N LYS A 458 7.02 37.06 4.15
CA LYS A 458 8.40 36.58 3.95
C LYS A 458 8.58 35.19 4.56
N GLY A 459 9.32 34.34 3.86
CA GLY A 459 9.72 33.01 4.35
C GLY A 459 10.45 33.06 5.69
N LYS A 460 10.47 31.92 6.39
CA LYS A 460 11.22 31.71 7.63
C LYS A 460 12.38 30.77 7.40
N LYS A 461 13.47 30.98 8.13
CA LYS A 461 14.64 30.10 8.14
C LYS A 461 14.40 28.91 9.05
N ILE A 462 15.12 27.81 8.84
CA ILE A 462 15.20 26.72 9.82
C ILE A 462 15.59 27.25 11.23
N ALA A 463 16.45 28.28 11.30
CA ALA A 463 16.86 28.93 12.54
C ALA A 463 15.75 29.77 13.25
N ASP A 464 14.63 30.07 12.59
CA ASP A 464 13.49 30.78 13.20
C ASP A 464 12.53 29.83 13.95
N ILE A 465 12.83 28.51 13.97
CA ILE A 465 12.03 27.45 14.57
C ILE A 465 12.71 26.95 15.85
N THR A 466 12.57 27.72 16.93
CA THR A 466 13.27 27.48 18.21
C THR A 466 12.67 26.35 19.03
N ASP A 467 11.40 26.03 18.85
CA ASP A 467 10.68 25.04 19.68
C ASP A 467 10.98 23.58 19.28
N GLY A 468 11.76 23.41 18.21
CA GLY A 468 12.29 22.14 17.73
C GLY A 468 11.62 21.68 16.44
N LEU A 469 12.44 21.30 15.45
CA LEU A 469 11.97 20.88 14.13
C LEU A 469 11.03 19.65 14.16
N SER A 470 11.23 18.73 15.11
CA SER A 470 10.33 17.58 15.33
C SER A 470 9.01 17.94 16.01
N ASN A 471 8.87 19.18 16.50
CA ASN A 471 7.76 19.64 17.33
C ASN A 471 6.83 20.60 16.57
N THR A 472 7.33 21.39 15.63
CA THR A 472 6.50 22.29 14.81
C THR A 472 6.00 21.60 13.52
N ILE A 473 4.72 21.73 13.21
CA ILE A 473 4.08 21.27 11.97
C ILE A 473 4.41 22.22 10.82
N MET A 474 4.87 21.67 9.70
CA MET A 474 5.13 22.39 8.45
C MET A 474 3.92 22.32 7.50
N VAL A 475 3.38 21.11 7.26
CA VAL A 475 2.25 20.87 6.33
C VAL A 475 1.27 19.90 6.98
N VAL A 476 -0.04 20.12 6.82
CA VAL A 476 -1.13 19.40 7.47
C VAL A 476 -2.21 18.98 6.48
N GLU A 477 -2.90 17.88 6.77
CA GLU A 477 -4.18 17.56 6.13
C GLU A 477 -5.30 18.41 6.74
N ALA A 478 -5.76 19.44 6.01
CA ALA A 478 -6.91 20.25 6.38
C ALA A 478 -8.24 19.59 5.96
N LYS A 479 -9.35 19.84 6.68
CA LYS A 479 -10.64 19.22 6.33
C LYS A 479 -11.29 19.79 5.06
N LYS A 480 -11.06 21.06 4.77
CA LYS A 480 -11.59 21.75 3.58
C LYS A 480 -10.50 21.72 2.50
N ALA A 481 -10.80 21.11 1.35
CA ALA A 481 -9.93 21.21 0.17
C ALA A 481 -9.89 22.65 -0.38
N VAL A 482 -8.85 22.98 -1.14
CA VAL A 482 -8.66 24.28 -1.82
C VAL A 482 -8.02 24.08 -3.18
N PRO A 483 -8.33 24.88 -4.22
CA PRO A 483 -7.64 24.82 -5.51
C PRO A 483 -6.12 24.96 -5.32
N TRP A 484 -5.32 24.06 -5.87
CA TRP A 484 -3.92 23.92 -5.45
C TRP A 484 -3.02 25.14 -5.74
N THR A 485 -3.37 25.95 -6.74
CA THR A 485 -2.65 27.19 -7.06
C THR A 485 -3.03 28.36 -6.14
N LYS A 486 -4.16 28.25 -5.42
CA LYS A 486 -4.74 29.33 -4.62
C LYS A 486 -3.98 29.55 -3.30
N PRO A 487 -3.66 30.79 -2.91
CA PRO A 487 -3.14 31.12 -1.58
C PRO A 487 -4.26 31.12 -0.53
N ASP A 488 -4.85 29.95 -0.29
CA ASP A 488 -5.90 29.65 0.71
C ASP A 488 -5.38 28.44 1.52
N ASP A 489 -5.05 28.67 2.79
CA ASP A 489 -4.33 27.74 3.67
C ASP A 489 -4.87 27.93 5.11
N VAL A 490 -4.51 27.06 6.07
CA VAL A 490 -5.18 27.02 7.38
C VAL A 490 -4.84 28.25 8.21
N SER A 491 -5.81 29.15 8.37
CA SER A 491 -5.66 30.36 9.19
C SER A 491 -5.40 30.01 10.65
N PHE A 492 -4.33 30.58 11.22
CA PHE A 492 -3.94 30.42 12.61
C PHE A 492 -4.03 31.75 13.36
N ASP A 493 -4.73 31.74 14.50
CA ASP A 493 -4.90 32.90 15.37
C ASP A 493 -4.82 32.44 16.83
N ALA A 494 -4.03 33.14 17.63
CA ALA A 494 -3.89 32.85 19.07
C ALA A 494 -5.23 32.97 19.82
N GLY A 495 -6.16 33.81 19.34
CA GLY A 495 -7.47 34.06 19.96
C GLY A 495 -8.66 33.30 19.36
N LYS A 496 -8.47 32.43 18.35
CA LYS A 496 -9.57 31.69 17.70
C LYS A 496 -9.22 30.22 17.51
N LEU A 497 -10.17 29.31 17.79
CA LEU A 497 -9.99 27.85 17.64
C LEU A 497 -9.38 27.46 16.28
N VAL A 498 -8.47 26.49 16.28
CA VAL A 498 -7.84 26.00 15.05
C VAL A 498 -8.90 25.41 14.10
N PRO A 499 -8.92 25.78 12.81
CA PRO A 499 -9.87 25.22 11.85
C PRO A 499 -9.77 23.69 11.74
N LYS A 500 -10.89 23.02 11.45
CA LYS A 500 -10.97 21.55 11.48
C LYS A 500 -10.01 20.90 10.47
N LEU A 501 -9.28 19.89 10.96
CA LEU A 501 -8.27 19.12 10.23
C LEU A 501 -8.80 17.73 9.83
N GLY A 502 -8.01 16.97 9.07
CA GLY A 502 -8.29 15.59 8.70
C GLY A 502 -9.44 15.43 7.71
N GLY A 503 -10.35 14.50 7.97
CA GLY A 503 -11.50 14.22 7.10
C GLY A 503 -11.21 13.28 5.91
N LEU A 504 -9.94 13.10 5.53
CA LEU A 504 -9.50 12.04 4.61
C LEU A 504 -9.54 10.64 5.26
N PHE A 505 -9.39 10.56 6.59
CA PHE A 505 -9.29 9.31 7.34
C PHE A 505 -10.05 9.39 8.66
N ASP A 506 -10.62 8.27 9.10
CA ASP A 506 -11.42 8.22 10.33
C ASP A 506 -10.59 8.53 11.58
N GLY A 507 -11.08 9.48 12.38
CA GLY A 507 -10.55 9.79 13.70
C GLY A 507 -9.16 10.46 13.74
N ILE A 508 -8.50 10.71 12.60
CA ILE A 508 -7.13 11.26 12.55
C ILE A 508 -6.95 12.37 11.50
N PHE A 509 -5.80 13.03 11.56
CA PHE A 509 -5.17 13.76 10.45
C PHE A 509 -3.67 13.46 10.42
N ASN A 510 -3.04 13.49 9.25
CA ASN A 510 -1.58 13.44 9.14
C ASN A 510 -0.99 14.85 8.97
N ALA A 511 0.24 15.03 9.45
CA ALA A 511 1.01 16.25 9.28
C ALA A 511 2.51 15.95 9.10
N ALA A 512 3.17 16.70 8.23
CA ALA A 512 4.63 16.77 8.15
C ALA A 512 5.17 17.76 9.19
N MET A 513 6.16 17.33 9.96
CA MET A 513 6.88 18.16 10.92
C MET A 513 8.02 18.91 10.22
N ALA A 514 8.54 19.95 10.86
CA ALA A 514 9.64 20.76 10.36
C ALA A 514 11.01 20.05 10.34
N ASP A 515 11.09 18.76 10.72
CA ASP A 515 12.24 17.86 10.52
C ASP A 515 12.06 16.87 9.35
N GLY A 516 10.94 16.94 8.63
CA GLY A 516 10.59 16.03 7.53
C GLY A 516 10.04 14.67 7.96
N SER A 517 9.87 14.43 9.26
CA SER A 517 9.03 13.33 9.72
C SER A 517 7.55 13.61 9.43
N VAL A 518 6.74 12.55 9.38
CA VAL A 518 5.28 12.66 9.24
C VAL A 518 4.63 11.88 10.37
N HIS A 519 3.72 12.55 11.07
CA HIS A 519 2.99 12.05 12.23
C HIS A 519 1.49 12.00 11.92
N SER A 520 0.79 11.04 12.51
CA SER A 520 -0.68 11.01 12.52
C SER A 520 -1.15 11.42 13.90
N PHE A 521 -2.00 12.43 13.99
CA PHE A 521 -2.58 12.93 15.23
C PHE A 521 -4.07 12.58 15.29
N PRO A 522 -4.62 12.25 16.47
CA PRO A 522 -6.05 12.03 16.61
C PRO A 522 -6.82 13.34 16.47
N LEU A 523 -8.03 13.30 15.92
CA LEU A 523 -8.96 14.46 15.88
C LEU A 523 -9.47 14.86 17.27
N THR A 524 -9.18 14.06 18.30
CA THR A 524 -9.38 14.35 19.73
C THR A 524 -8.15 14.95 20.41
N ILE A 525 -7.13 15.38 19.65
CA ILE A 525 -5.99 16.12 20.19
C ILE A 525 -6.48 17.38 20.92
N LYS A 526 -5.87 17.67 22.07
CA LYS A 526 -6.17 18.88 22.85
C LYS A 526 -5.75 20.13 22.07
N GLU A 527 -6.61 21.16 22.10
CA GLU A 527 -6.40 22.44 21.43
C GLU A 527 -5.07 23.11 21.83
N GLU A 528 -4.70 23.02 23.11
CA GLU A 528 -3.45 23.59 23.63
C GLU A 528 -2.22 22.85 23.06
N LYS A 529 -2.29 21.52 22.94
CA LYS A 529 -1.22 20.72 22.32
C LYS A 529 -1.15 20.96 20.82
N LEU A 530 -2.29 21.11 20.14
CA LEU A 530 -2.33 21.44 18.72
C LEU A 530 -1.73 22.83 18.45
N ARG A 531 -1.97 23.81 19.32
CA ARG A 531 -1.33 25.15 19.24
C ARG A 531 0.18 25.10 19.39
N ALA A 532 0.68 24.38 20.41
CA ALA A 532 2.11 24.17 20.62
C ALA A 532 2.79 23.44 19.45
N LEU A 533 2.05 22.58 18.72
CA LEU A 533 2.53 21.95 17.49
C LEU A 533 2.49 22.88 16.26
N ILE A 534 1.84 24.05 16.33
CA ILE A 534 1.77 25.04 15.23
C ILE A 534 2.76 26.19 15.44
N THR A 535 3.04 26.56 16.69
CA THR A 535 4.04 27.57 17.02
C THR A 535 5.45 27.10 16.64
N ARG A 536 6.22 28.03 16.07
CA ARG A 536 7.66 27.83 15.79
C ARG A 536 8.56 28.33 16.92
N ASN A 537 8.07 29.28 17.71
CA ASN A 537 8.81 30.02 18.73
C ASN A 537 7.93 30.55 19.89
N GLY A 538 6.90 29.80 20.28
CA GLY A 538 6.07 30.07 21.46
C GLY A 538 6.68 29.55 22.77
N GLY A 539 7.61 28.59 22.70
CA GLY A 539 8.33 28.05 23.85
C GLY A 539 7.53 27.06 24.70
N GLU A 540 6.42 26.51 24.18
CA GLU A 540 5.58 25.56 24.90
C GLU A 540 6.25 24.18 25.06
N VAL A 541 6.17 23.59 26.27
CA VAL A 541 6.71 22.24 26.53
C VAL A 541 5.70 21.18 26.07
N ILE A 542 6.01 20.50 24.97
CA ILE A 542 5.19 19.39 24.45
C ILE A 542 5.56 18.09 25.17
N GLU A 543 4.72 17.66 26.12
CA GLU A 543 4.91 16.35 26.75
C GLU A 543 4.71 15.19 25.74
N PRO A 544 5.61 14.17 25.76
CA PRO A 544 5.39 12.94 25.01
C PRO A 544 4.20 12.17 25.59
N GLU A 545 3.44 11.50 24.72
CA GLU A 545 2.36 10.62 25.15
C GLU A 545 2.91 9.38 25.88
N LYS A 546 2.17 8.92 26.90
CA LYS A 546 2.49 7.78 27.77
C LYS A 546 1.84 6.49 27.27
#